data_AF-U9SQ08-F1
#
_entry.id   AF-U9SQ08-F1
#
_cell.length_a   1.000
_cell.length_b   1.000
_cell.length_c   1.000
_cell.angle_alpha   90.00
_cell.angle_beta   90.00
_cell.angle_gamma   90.00
#
_symmetry.space_group_name_H-M   'P 1'
#
loop_
_entity.id
_entity.type
_entity.pdbx_description
1 polymer ?
#
loop_
_entity_poly.entity_id
_entity_poly.type
_entity_poly.pdbx_seq_one_letter_code
_entity_poly.pdbx_strand_id
1 'polypeptide(L)'
;NRLWCRLAIPLLWENPFSIPTGNYNFIEVYLYNLNDYLKTKLNEYQIIDYLLPSNTLFNYPSFIRYLNICKITPSIEKWLEANDVTSKFSNIYFLPNLILESVFEFKRLINMSLIKLFIENEINTYNNKYCDNILESILQNPNFINKIGNLKISILCSNTLTNDRISQIINSHQNLKRILL
;
A
#
# COMPACT_ATOMS: atom_id res chain seq x y z
N ASN A 1 -2.33 -8.96 29.91
CA ASN A 1 -2.77 -7.55 29.94
C ASN A 1 -3.48 -7.16 28.61
N ARG A 2 -4.70 -7.67 28.35
CA ARG A 2 -5.36 -7.62 27.01
C ARG A 2 -5.99 -6.26 26.67
N LEU A 3 -6.39 -5.50 27.69
CA LEU A 3 -7.05 -4.20 27.52
C LEU A 3 -6.09 -3.15 26.95
N TRP A 4 -4.88 -3.08 27.49
CA TRP A 4 -3.85 -2.15 27.02
C TRP A 4 -3.47 -2.38 25.56
N CYS A 5 -3.36 -3.65 25.13
CA CYS A 5 -3.12 -3.96 23.71
C CYS A 5 -4.26 -3.46 22.81
N ARG A 6 -5.52 -3.59 23.21
CA ARG A 6 -6.67 -3.11 22.43
C ARG A 6 -6.68 -1.59 22.26
N LEU A 7 -6.10 -0.84 23.20
CA LEU A 7 -6.00 0.61 23.13
C LEU A 7 -4.74 1.07 22.37
N ALA A 8 -3.60 0.41 22.61
CA ALA A 8 -2.32 0.81 22.03
C ALA A 8 -2.19 0.42 20.55
N ILE A 9 -2.69 -0.75 20.14
CA ILE A 9 -2.52 -1.24 18.77
C ILE A 9 -3.15 -0.31 17.73
N PRO A 10 -4.40 0.16 17.87
CA PRO A 10 -4.95 1.13 16.92
C PRO A 10 -4.05 2.35 16.74
N LEU A 11 -3.56 2.94 17.84
CA LEU A 11 -2.70 4.14 17.84
C LEU A 11 -1.36 3.90 17.14
N LEU A 12 -0.71 2.77 17.42
CA LEU A 12 0.57 2.40 16.78
C LEU A 12 0.42 2.18 15.26
N TRP A 13 -0.77 1.76 14.82
CA TRP A 13 -1.07 1.42 13.44
C TRP A 13 -1.80 2.54 12.68
N GLU A 14 -1.92 3.74 13.25
CA GLU A 14 -2.52 4.90 12.56
C GLU A 14 -1.67 5.40 11.39
N ASN A 15 -0.34 5.24 11.46
CA ASN A 15 0.62 5.77 10.47
C ASN A 15 1.94 4.95 10.35
N PRO A 16 1.89 3.65 10.05
CA PRO A 16 3.09 2.80 10.07
C PRO A 16 4.12 3.18 9.01
N PHE A 17 3.69 3.70 7.85
CA PHE A 17 4.61 4.15 6.79
C PHE A 17 5.45 5.37 7.18
N SER A 18 5.07 6.11 8.23
CA SER A 18 5.87 7.24 8.73
C SER A 18 6.82 6.88 9.85
N ILE A 19 6.67 5.72 10.46
CA ILE A 19 7.52 5.25 11.55
C ILE A 19 8.47 4.21 10.96
N PRO A 20 9.74 4.57 10.69
CA PRO A 20 10.70 3.59 10.17
C PRO A 20 10.88 2.50 11.22
N THR A 21 10.41 1.30 10.90
CA THR A 21 10.67 0.08 11.67
C THR A 21 11.70 -0.73 10.91
N GLY A 22 12.67 -1.33 11.63
CA GLY A 22 13.90 -1.87 11.03
C GLY A 22 13.71 -2.55 9.68
N ASN A 23 13.02 -3.70 9.67
CA ASN A 23 12.80 -4.53 8.47
C ASN A 23 11.44 -4.32 7.79
N TYR A 24 10.65 -3.32 8.22
CA TYR A 24 9.35 -3.00 7.61
C TYR A 24 8.33 -4.17 7.57
N ASN A 25 8.43 -5.12 8.51
CA ASN A 25 7.57 -6.31 8.57
C ASN A 25 6.06 -6.02 8.72
N PHE A 26 5.68 -4.77 9.05
CA PHE A 26 4.27 -4.38 9.01
C PHE A 26 3.64 -4.54 7.61
N ILE A 27 4.45 -4.53 6.54
CA ILE A 27 3.99 -4.80 5.17
C ILE A 27 3.43 -6.22 5.08
N GLU A 28 4.07 -7.21 5.70
CA GLU A 28 3.61 -8.60 5.72
C GLU A 28 2.24 -8.73 6.37
N VAL A 29 2.02 -8.00 7.46
CA VAL A 29 0.72 -7.94 8.15
C VAL A 29 -0.37 -7.42 7.20
N TYR A 30 -0.06 -6.42 6.37
CA TYR A 30 -1.01 -5.94 5.37
C TYR A 30 -1.22 -6.91 4.23
N LEU A 31 -0.15 -7.51 3.70
CA LEU A 31 -0.25 -8.53 2.65
C LEU A 31 -1.11 -9.72 3.08
N TYR A 32 -1.05 -10.09 4.37
CA TYR A 32 -1.92 -11.12 4.94
C TYR A 32 -3.41 -10.75 4.91
N ASN A 33 -3.76 -9.46 5.11
CA ASN A 33 -5.15 -9.01 5.12
C ASN A 33 -5.71 -8.74 3.70
N LEU A 34 -4.95 -9.01 2.65
CA LEU A 34 -5.44 -8.92 1.26
C LEU A 34 -6.55 -9.94 0.98
N ASN A 35 -7.36 -9.64 -0.04
CA ASN A 35 -8.30 -10.60 -0.59
C ASN A 35 -7.56 -11.77 -1.30
N ASP A 36 -8.28 -12.88 -1.49
CA ASP A 36 -7.68 -14.12 -2.01
C ASP A 36 -7.17 -13.98 -3.44
N TYR A 37 -7.81 -13.13 -4.25
CA TYR A 37 -7.36 -12.85 -5.62
C TYR A 37 -5.96 -12.19 -5.64
N LEU A 38 -5.76 -11.14 -4.85
CA LEU A 38 -4.48 -10.44 -4.77
C LEU A 38 -3.39 -11.32 -4.15
N LYS A 39 -3.75 -12.14 -3.14
CA LYS A 39 -2.84 -13.15 -2.57
C LYS A 39 -2.38 -14.16 -3.62
N THR A 40 -3.32 -14.68 -4.41
CA THR A 40 -3.01 -15.64 -5.48
C THR A 40 -2.05 -15.02 -6.49
N LYS A 41 -2.29 -13.77 -6.90
CA LYS A 41 -1.41 -13.07 -7.85
C LYS A 41 -0.01 -12.80 -7.28
N LEU A 42 0.11 -12.52 -5.97
CA LEU A 42 1.42 -12.39 -5.33
C LEU A 42 2.16 -13.73 -5.24
N ASN A 43 1.44 -14.83 -5.01
CA ASN A 43 2.01 -16.16 -4.92
C ASN A 43 2.57 -16.68 -6.26
N GLU A 44 2.07 -16.17 -7.40
CA GLU A 44 2.61 -16.50 -8.74
C GLU A 44 4.10 -16.19 -8.87
N TYR A 45 4.62 -15.22 -8.12
CA TYR A 45 6.03 -14.86 -8.13
C TYR A 45 6.93 -15.87 -7.41
N GLN A 46 6.39 -16.81 -6.61
CA GLN A 46 7.14 -17.85 -5.90
C GLN A 46 8.29 -17.33 -5.02
N ILE A 47 8.15 -16.10 -4.51
CA ILE A 47 9.22 -15.39 -3.79
C ILE A 47 8.96 -15.29 -2.29
N ILE A 48 7.70 -15.45 -1.91
CA ILE A 48 7.26 -15.28 -0.54
C ILE A 48 6.82 -16.62 0.03
N ASP A 49 7.79 -17.50 0.23
CA ASP A 49 7.61 -18.86 0.75
C ASP A 49 6.99 -18.93 2.17
N TYR A 50 6.98 -17.81 2.92
CA TYR A 50 6.63 -17.76 4.35
C TYR A 50 5.36 -16.98 4.68
N LEU A 51 4.64 -16.40 3.71
CA LEU A 51 3.70 -15.33 4.06
C LEU A 51 2.39 -15.75 4.73
N LEU A 52 1.99 -17.02 4.71
CA LEU A 52 0.65 -17.40 5.19
C LEU A 52 0.71 -18.76 5.91
N PRO A 53 0.76 -18.80 7.26
CA PRO A 53 -0.33 -18.25 8.06
C PRO A 53 0.09 -17.48 9.33
N SER A 54 -0.63 -16.41 9.66
CA SER A 54 -1.12 -16.27 11.04
C SER A 54 -2.34 -15.36 11.07
N ASN A 55 -3.44 -15.93 11.57
CA ASN A 55 -4.55 -15.22 12.19
C ASN A 55 -4.13 -13.88 12.81
N THR A 56 -4.37 -12.77 12.10
CA THR A 56 -4.16 -11.43 12.62
C THR A 56 -5.14 -11.20 13.76
N LEU A 57 -4.62 -10.92 14.96
CA LEU A 57 -5.44 -10.69 16.16
C LEU A 57 -6.35 -9.45 16.00
N PHE A 58 -5.97 -8.53 15.12
CA PHE A 58 -6.68 -7.29 14.86
C PHE A 58 -6.80 -7.03 13.35
N ASN A 59 -7.83 -6.27 12.98
CA ASN A 59 -7.97 -5.74 11.63
C ASN A 59 -7.03 -4.52 11.44
N TYR A 60 -5.72 -4.78 11.30
CA TYR A 60 -4.71 -3.73 11.17
C TYR A 60 -4.95 -2.72 10.04
N PRO A 61 -5.41 -3.12 8.83
CA PRO A 61 -5.77 -2.15 7.79
C PRO A 61 -6.78 -1.10 8.24
N SER A 62 -7.74 -1.49 9.09
CA SER A 62 -8.78 -0.59 9.57
C SER A 62 -8.28 0.54 10.47
N PHE A 63 -7.07 0.43 11.02
CA PHE A 63 -6.52 1.42 11.94
C PHE A 63 -5.80 2.58 11.25
N ILE A 64 -5.57 2.51 9.94
CA ILE A 64 -4.94 3.63 9.20
C ILE A 64 -5.78 4.91 9.35
N ARG A 65 -5.11 5.97 9.82
CA ARG A 65 -5.66 7.34 9.91
C ARG A 65 -4.85 8.35 9.12
N TYR A 66 -3.57 8.09 8.93
CA TYR A 66 -2.66 8.93 8.16
C TYR A 66 -2.06 8.08 7.03
N LEU A 67 -2.39 8.43 5.79
CA LEU A 67 -1.85 7.74 4.63
C LEU A 67 -1.02 8.70 3.80
N ASN A 68 0.28 8.46 3.75
CA ASN A 68 1.18 9.13 2.83
C ASN A 68 1.54 8.13 1.73
N ILE A 69 0.88 8.25 0.58
CA ILE A 69 1.06 7.34 -0.57
C ILE A 69 2.52 7.38 -1.07
N CYS A 70 3.17 8.54 -0.97
CA CYS A 70 4.57 8.73 -1.34
C CYS A 70 5.54 7.90 -0.49
N LYS A 71 5.15 7.54 0.74
CA LYS A 71 5.95 6.71 1.64
C LYS A 71 5.74 5.22 1.44
N ILE A 72 4.73 4.80 0.69
CA ILE A 72 4.45 3.38 0.45
C ILE A 72 5.58 2.76 -0.37
N THR A 73 5.93 3.32 -1.53
CA THR A 73 7.00 2.77 -2.38
C THR A 73 8.33 2.66 -1.63
N PRO A 74 8.87 3.72 -0.99
CA PRO A 74 10.14 3.60 -0.26
C PRO A 74 10.09 2.58 0.89
N SER A 75 8.92 2.39 1.51
CA SER A 75 8.75 1.37 2.55
C SER A 75 8.80 -0.05 1.98
N ILE A 76 8.17 -0.27 0.81
CA ILE A 76 8.25 -1.55 0.10
C ILE A 76 9.70 -1.83 -0.29
N GLU A 77 10.43 -0.85 -0.81
CA GLU A 77 11.83 -1.03 -1.20
C GLU A 77 12.71 -1.50 -0.05
N LYS A 78 12.57 -0.85 1.12
CA LYS A 78 13.31 -1.24 2.32
C LYS A 78 12.89 -2.61 2.86
N TRP A 79 11.61 -2.96 2.77
CA TRP A 79 11.14 -4.30 3.12
C TRP A 79 11.74 -5.38 2.21
N LEU A 80 11.79 -5.13 0.88
CA LEU A 80 12.38 -6.05 -0.08
C LEU A 80 13.88 -6.23 0.15
N GLU A 81 14.60 -5.14 0.45
CA GLU A 81 16.02 -5.16 0.80
C GLU A 81 16.26 -5.96 2.10
N ALA A 82 15.48 -5.68 3.14
CA ALA A 82 15.62 -6.38 4.43
C ALA A 82 15.30 -7.88 4.36
N ASN A 83 14.51 -8.32 3.37
CA ASN A 83 14.12 -9.71 3.17
C ASN A 83 14.83 -10.39 1.99
N ASP A 84 15.89 -9.75 1.47
CA ASP A 84 16.72 -10.23 0.36
C ASP A 84 15.90 -10.73 -0.85
N VAL A 85 14.82 -10.01 -1.17
CA VAL A 85 13.87 -10.45 -2.20
C VAL A 85 14.48 -10.41 -3.60
N THR A 86 15.34 -9.44 -3.88
CA THR A 86 16.04 -9.34 -5.17
C THR A 86 16.86 -10.59 -5.47
N SER A 87 17.55 -11.14 -4.48
CA SER A 87 18.33 -12.38 -4.65
C SER A 87 17.43 -13.58 -4.94
N LYS A 88 16.22 -13.62 -4.39
CA LYS A 88 15.23 -14.66 -4.73
C LYS A 88 14.80 -14.57 -6.19
N PHE A 89 14.61 -13.37 -6.73
CA PHE A 89 14.37 -13.20 -8.17
C PHE A 89 15.56 -13.71 -9.00
N SER A 90 16.80 -13.50 -8.56
CA SER A 90 17.99 -14.01 -9.26
C SER A 90 18.10 -15.54 -9.25
N ASN A 91 17.46 -16.23 -8.30
CA ASN A 91 17.38 -17.69 -8.29
C ASN A 91 16.35 -18.23 -9.29
N ILE A 92 15.34 -17.44 -9.66
CA ILE A 92 14.27 -17.82 -10.60
C ILE A 92 14.62 -17.40 -12.03
N TYR A 93 15.17 -16.20 -12.20
CA TYR A 93 15.48 -15.60 -13.49
C TYR A 93 16.99 -15.43 -13.66
N PHE A 94 17.51 -15.85 -14.82
CA PHE A 94 18.95 -15.80 -15.12
C PHE A 94 19.39 -14.52 -15.84
N LEU A 95 18.47 -13.78 -16.46
CA LEU A 95 18.80 -12.58 -17.24
C LEU A 95 18.62 -11.31 -16.38
N PRO A 96 19.63 -10.42 -16.25
CA PRO A 96 19.54 -9.22 -15.43
C PRO A 96 18.35 -8.30 -15.75
N ASN A 97 18.02 -8.15 -17.04
CA ASN A 97 16.87 -7.34 -17.45
C ASN A 97 15.53 -7.92 -16.97
N LEU A 98 15.37 -9.24 -17.00
CA LEU A 98 14.16 -9.91 -16.52
C LEU A 98 14.04 -9.85 -15.00
N ILE A 99 15.16 -9.94 -14.27
CA ILE A 99 15.20 -9.73 -12.82
C ILE A 99 14.71 -8.32 -12.49
N LEU A 100 15.26 -7.30 -13.15
CA LEU A 100 14.90 -5.91 -12.90
C LEU A 100 13.43 -5.64 -13.21
N GLU A 101 12.94 -6.13 -14.35
CA GLU A 101 11.54 -6.01 -14.75
C GLU A 101 10.60 -6.70 -13.76
N SER A 102 10.96 -7.91 -13.32
CA SER A 102 10.13 -8.70 -12.40
C SER A 102 10.10 -8.09 -10.98
N VAL A 103 11.23 -7.56 -10.51
CA VAL A 103 11.29 -6.79 -9.25
C VAL A 103 10.43 -5.53 -9.34
N PHE A 104 10.49 -4.82 -10.47
CA PHE A 104 9.68 -3.62 -10.70
C PHE A 104 8.19 -3.95 -10.69
N GLU A 105 7.77 -4.99 -11.40
CA GLU A 105 6.38 -5.43 -11.48
C GLU A 105 5.86 -5.92 -10.12
N PHE A 106 6.69 -6.62 -9.36
CA PHE A 106 6.34 -7.06 -8.01
C PHE A 106 6.17 -5.89 -7.04
N LYS A 107 7.08 -4.91 -7.06
CA LYS A 107 6.93 -3.65 -6.30
C LYS A 107 5.61 -2.95 -6.64
N ARG A 108 5.29 -2.86 -7.93
CA ARG A 108 4.06 -2.24 -8.44
C ARG A 108 2.82 -2.99 -7.95
N LEU A 109 2.83 -4.32 -7.99
CA LEU A 109 1.75 -5.17 -7.51
C LEU A 109 1.50 -5.00 -6.01
N ILE A 110 2.55 -5.01 -5.18
CA ILE A 110 2.44 -4.79 -3.73
C ILE A 110 1.84 -3.42 -3.45
N ASN A 111 2.36 -2.36 -4.09
CA ASN A 111 1.88 -1.01 -3.84
C ASN A 111 0.38 -0.88 -4.17
N MET A 112 -0.05 -1.34 -5.34
CA MET A 112 -1.47 -1.35 -5.71
C MET A 112 -2.32 -2.15 -4.72
N SER A 113 -1.83 -3.30 -4.28
CA SER A 113 -2.54 -4.16 -3.34
C SER A 113 -2.75 -3.47 -1.98
N LEU A 114 -1.72 -2.81 -1.47
CA LEU A 114 -1.81 -2.02 -0.22
C LEU A 114 -2.80 -0.86 -0.36
N ILE A 115 -2.76 -0.13 -1.47
CA ILE A 115 -3.71 0.97 -1.70
C ILE A 115 -5.16 0.45 -1.74
N LYS A 116 -5.42 -0.63 -2.49
CA LYS A 116 -6.75 -1.25 -2.54
C LYS A 116 -7.22 -1.73 -1.17
N LEU A 117 -6.32 -2.32 -0.39
CA LEU A 117 -6.60 -2.77 0.97
C LEU A 117 -7.07 -1.63 1.87
N PHE A 118 -6.45 -0.45 1.77
CA PHE A 118 -6.84 0.69 2.61
C PHE A 118 -8.12 1.37 2.14
N ILE A 119 -8.33 1.46 0.83
CA ILE A 119 -9.52 2.08 0.24
C ILE A 119 -10.74 1.13 0.29
N GLU A 120 -10.54 -0.15 0.64
CA GLU A 120 -11.59 -1.19 0.64
C GLU A 120 -12.25 -1.34 -0.74
N ASN A 121 -11.47 -1.14 -1.82
CA ASN A 121 -11.99 -1.08 -3.19
C ASN A 121 -11.77 -2.38 -3.97
N GLU A 122 -12.82 -2.86 -4.65
CA GLU A 122 -12.80 -4.08 -5.47
C GLU A 122 -12.36 -3.84 -6.93
N ILE A 123 -12.04 -2.61 -7.33
CA ILE A 123 -11.81 -2.30 -8.75
C ILE A 123 -10.54 -2.96 -9.30
N ASN A 124 -10.68 -3.68 -10.42
CA ASN A 124 -9.70 -4.60 -11.01
C ASN A 124 -8.79 -4.00 -12.10
N THR A 125 -8.57 -2.68 -12.16
CA THR A 125 -7.82 -2.08 -13.28
C THR A 125 -6.31 -1.99 -13.02
N TYR A 126 -5.58 -3.00 -13.50
CA TYR A 126 -4.12 -3.01 -13.64
C TYR A 126 -3.66 -2.24 -14.90
N ASN A 127 -4.05 -0.96 -15.05
CA ASN A 127 -3.68 -0.14 -16.21
C ASN A 127 -2.52 0.82 -15.92
N ASN A 128 -1.74 1.17 -16.96
CA ASN A 128 -0.59 2.11 -16.95
C ASN A 128 -0.89 3.54 -16.47
N LYS A 129 -2.16 3.85 -16.14
CA LYS A 129 -2.61 5.09 -15.52
C LYS A 129 -2.56 5.00 -13.99
N TYR A 130 -1.42 4.58 -13.46
CA TYR A 130 -1.23 4.24 -12.04
C TYR A 130 -1.73 5.33 -11.07
N CYS A 131 -1.33 6.59 -11.29
CA CYS A 131 -1.74 7.71 -10.42
C CYS A 131 -3.24 8.04 -10.58
N ASP A 132 -3.74 8.10 -11.81
CA ASP A 132 -5.16 8.36 -12.10
C ASP A 132 -6.06 7.31 -11.44
N ASN A 133 -5.68 6.03 -11.51
CA ASN A 133 -6.45 4.92 -10.94
C ASN A 133 -6.54 5.01 -9.41
N ILE A 134 -5.46 5.46 -8.75
CA ILE A 134 -5.44 5.66 -7.30
C ILE A 134 -6.38 6.80 -6.91
N LEU A 135 -6.30 7.95 -7.60
CA LEU A 135 -7.15 9.10 -7.31
C LEU A 135 -8.63 8.78 -7.53
N GLU A 136 -8.95 8.05 -8.59
CA GLU A 136 -10.32 7.59 -8.88
C GLU A 136 -10.83 6.60 -7.83
N SER A 137 -9.98 5.67 -7.39
CA SER A 137 -10.33 4.76 -6.31
C SER A 137 -10.65 5.50 -5.02
N ILE A 138 -9.89 6.54 -4.68
CA ILE A 138 -10.14 7.37 -3.49
C ILE A 138 -11.50 8.07 -3.61
N LEU A 139 -11.78 8.69 -4.77
CA LEU A 139 -13.01 9.42 -5.03
C LEU A 139 -14.26 8.55 -4.94
N GLN A 140 -14.18 7.29 -5.37
CA GLN A 140 -15.29 6.35 -5.34
C GLN A 140 -15.58 5.80 -3.93
N ASN A 141 -14.71 6.06 -2.94
CA ASN A 141 -14.82 5.52 -1.59
C ASN A 141 -14.92 6.67 -0.55
N PRO A 142 -16.08 7.33 -0.43
CA PRO A 142 -16.27 8.45 0.49
C PRO A 142 -16.10 8.05 1.96
N ASN A 143 -16.38 6.79 2.32
CA ASN A 143 -16.13 6.26 3.66
C ASN A 143 -14.64 6.27 4.01
N PHE A 144 -13.77 5.96 3.04
CA PHE A 144 -12.32 6.03 3.19
C PHE A 144 -11.86 7.49 3.40
N ILE A 145 -12.38 8.41 2.58
CA ILE A 145 -12.13 9.85 2.69
C ILE A 145 -12.47 10.35 4.12
N ASN A 146 -13.64 9.97 4.65
CA ASN A 146 -14.05 10.36 6.01
C ASN A 146 -13.22 9.69 7.11
N LYS A 147 -12.74 8.46 6.89
CA LYS A 147 -11.94 7.69 7.84
C LYS A 147 -10.50 8.23 7.96
N ILE A 148 -9.92 8.69 6.85
CA ILE A 148 -8.55 9.22 6.83
C ILE A 148 -8.54 10.67 7.33
N GLY A 149 -7.89 10.88 8.48
CA GLY A 149 -7.69 12.21 9.04
C GLY A 149 -6.65 13.04 8.29
N ASN A 150 -5.68 12.39 7.64
CA ASN A 150 -4.67 13.07 6.82
C ASN A 150 -4.22 12.20 5.64
N LEU A 151 -4.50 12.67 4.43
CA LEU A 151 -4.10 12.04 3.18
C LEU A 151 -3.01 12.90 2.52
N LYS A 152 -1.83 12.31 2.30
CA LYS A 152 -0.75 12.93 1.52
C LYS A 152 -0.50 12.13 0.26
N ILE A 153 -0.56 12.83 -0.88
CA ILE A 153 -0.32 12.27 -2.19
C ILE A 153 0.68 13.20 -2.89
N SER A 154 1.75 12.63 -3.44
CA SER A 154 2.63 13.31 -4.40
C SER A 154 2.39 12.64 -5.74
N ILE A 155 2.05 13.42 -6.74
CA ILE A 155 1.76 12.91 -8.08
C ILE A 155 2.97 13.21 -8.94
N LEU A 156 3.68 12.16 -9.34
CA LEU A 156 4.87 12.28 -10.19
C LEU A 156 4.50 12.53 -11.67
N CYS A 157 3.22 12.37 -12.04
CA CYS A 157 2.73 12.56 -13.40
C CYS A 157 1.47 13.43 -13.38
N SER A 158 1.62 14.75 -13.52
CA SER A 158 0.50 15.69 -13.59
C SER A 158 -0.01 15.83 -15.03
N ASN A 159 -1.27 15.48 -15.27
CA ASN A 159 -2.05 15.91 -16.44
C ASN A 159 -3.32 16.65 -15.98
N THR A 160 -4.09 17.25 -16.89
CA THR A 160 -5.30 17.99 -16.53
C THR A 160 -6.31 17.14 -15.73
N LEU A 161 -6.50 15.88 -16.12
CA LEU A 161 -7.38 14.93 -15.44
C LEU A 161 -6.95 14.67 -13.99
N THR A 162 -5.65 14.52 -13.72
CA THR A 162 -5.14 14.35 -12.35
C THR A 162 -5.47 15.57 -11.50
N ASN A 163 -5.32 16.79 -12.03
CA ASN A 163 -5.59 18.02 -11.29
C ASN A 163 -7.07 18.17 -10.93
N ASP A 164 -7.97 17.80 -11.85
CA ASP A 164 -9.42 17.80 -11.60
C ASP A 164 -9.79 16.81 -10.49
N ARG A 165 -9.22 15.59 -10.54
CA ARG A 165 -9.45 14.56 -9.51
C ARG A 165 -8.91 14.96 -8.16
N ILE A 166 -7.71 15.56 -8.09
CA ILE A 166 -7.16 16.12 -6.85
C ILE A 166 -8.12 17.16 -6.28
N SER A 167 -8.62 18.08 -7.12
CA SER A 167 -9.54 19.13 -6.69
C SER A 167 -10.84 18.56 -6.13
N GLN A 168 -11.37 17.50 -6.73
CA GLN A 168 -12.53 16.77 -6.20
C GLN A 168 -12.24 16.12 -4.84
N ILE A 169 -11.07 15.50 -4.65
CA ILE A 169 -10.66 14.92 -3.36
C ILE A 169 -10.51 16.02 -2.30
N ILE A 170 -9.95 17.18 -2.67
CA ILE A 170 -9.81 18.32 -1.76
C ILE A 170 -11.18 18.80 -1.30
N ASN A 171 -12.13 18.95 -2.22
CA ASN A 171 -13.47 19.43 -1.91
C ASN A 171 -14.30 18.42 -1.09
N SER A 172 -14.03 17.12 -1.22
CA SER A 172 -14.72 16.09 -0.44
C SER A 172 -14.14 15.90 0.97
N HIS A 173 -12.85 16.18 1.17
CA HIS A 173 -12.20 16.14 2.49
C HIS A 173 -12.35 17.48 3.22
N GLN A 174 -13.28 17.55 4.17
CA GLN A 174 -13.47 18.75 5.03
C GLN A 174 -12.24 19.13 5.88
N ASN A 175 -11.20 18.28 5.98
CA ASN A 175 -10.06 18.43 6.90
C ASN A 175 -8.66 18.35 6.25
N LEU A 176 -8.50 18.61 4.95
CA LEU A 176 -7.19 18.48 4.30
C LEU A 176 -6.19 19.58 4.73
N LYS A 177 -5.23 19.22 5.59
CA LYS A 177 -4.03 20.03 5.87
C LYS A 177 -2.90 19.67 4.90
N ARG A 178 -2.87 20.38 3.76
CA ARG A 178 -1.73 20.58 2.84
C ARG A 178 -1.31 19.37 1.98
N ILE A 179 -1.49 19.52 0.67
CA ILE A 179 -0.79 18.73 -0.37
C ILE A 179 0.55 19.43 -0.65
N LEU A 180 1.63 18.65 -0.78
CA LEU A 180 2.89 19.12 -1.35
C LEU A 180 2.85 18.67 -2.82
N LEU A 181 2.58 19.64 -3.70
CA LEU A 181 2.77 19.52 -5.14
C LEU A 181 4.27 19.60 -5.45
#